data_AF-A0A8H6TGL1-F1
#
_entry.id   AF-A0A8H6TGL1-F1
#
_cell.length_a   1.000
_cell.length_b   1.000
_cell.length_c   1.000
_cell.angle_alpha   90.00
_cell.angle_beta   90.00
_cell.angle_gamma   90.00
#
_symmetry.space_group_name_H-M   'P 1'
#
loop_
_entity.id
_entity.type
_entity.pdbx_description
1 polymer ?
#
loop_
_entity_poly.entity_id
_entity_poly.type
_entity_poly.pdbx_seq_one_letter_code
_entity_poly.pdbx_strand_id
1 'polypeptide(L)'
;MSISLALGSPCLAGYSLTLTVLNIKWVVRRFRNVNYPNSSWATLVLSKLQQMPLKSWRTVSTDAGDYPLLASLIVLPENDRWWEKLEKDLNYADPHSWSIASVTSISWVIVAYALTVVDAFTTISSDPNRNGGGLSGVGSIWLWMIPITIGYLQLSPRCDLNRGEDVLNDANQLCVVAGPNGVVNASAVLGESALTIQNYAQHRELHADQLATAPIYNYARLFSFVNVVEEIACVFDAAKEKAHNRETVSGADWQPSDGKTVHEANRRGTSEQIVQYCSPLPSVSRSHWGSGSGLSSRFLIAAVAGLTLQWSTIGGSIIIVYYSPTVGFGCRSTAYLLYAAVATVVWVLLVASAFLAHYAISPRAGPRHSTYHKAAEHISIYCRRAAKLLATLNSVWIVVMLLLQFSGFLDRCYCNSDVIGLGRRAYDVMVLLPSDIPNMKAAWVSGILLAVVCTIVWLLFLNLMVDPLPRPHTRLSPSGRGVKRRDRITTAW
;
A
#
# COMPACT_ATOMS: atom_id res chain seq x y z
N MET A 1 -8.30 4.99 -14.49
CA MET A 1 -7.53 5.97 -13.69
C MET A 1 -6.38 5.31 -12.91
N SER A 2 -6.57 4.19 -12.22
CA SER A 2 -5.46 3.49 -11.52
C SER A 2 -4.33 3.06 -12.46
N ILE A 3 -4.67 2.53 -13.65
CA ILE A 3 -3.70 2.14 -14.68
C ILE A 3 -2.90 3.36 -15.18
N SER A 4 -3.58 4.47 -15.49
CA SER A 4 -2.90 5.70 -15.92
C SER A 4 -2.05 6.34 -14.82
N LEU A 5 -2.42 6.17 -13.55
CA LEU A 5 -1.56 6.59 -12.44
C LEU A 5 -0.31 5.71 -12.33
N ALA A 6 -0.43 4.40 -12.52
CA ALA A 6 0.69 3.47 -12.42
C ALA A 6 1.68 3.67 -13.59
N LEU A 7 1.16 3.74 -14.82
CA LEU A 7 1.97 4.00 -16.01
C LEU A 7 2.53 5.43 -16.02
N GLY A 8 1.76 6.41 -15.53
CA GLY A 8 2.16 7.81 -15.52
C GLY A 8 3.15 8.17 -14.41
N SER A 9 3.24 7.36 -13.36
CA SER A 9 4.20 7.51 -12.28
C SER A 9 4.60 6.16 -11.66
N PRO A 10 5.65 5.51 -12.20
CA PRO A 10 6.23 4.31 -11.60
C PRO A 10 6.69 4.55 -10.15
N CYS A 11 7.20 5.75 -9.84
CA CYS A 11 7.57 6.14 -8.48
C CYS A 11 6.37 6.08 -7.53
N LEU A 12 5.19 6.57 -7.94
CA LEU A 12 3.98 6.48 -7.12
C LEU A 12 3.57 5.03 -6.86
N ALA A 13 3.61 4.18 -7.89
CA ALA A 13 3.29 2.76 -7.73
C ALA A 13 4.25 2.08 -6.74
N GLY A 14 5.56 2.27 -6.90
CA GLY A 14 6.59 1.74 -6.00
C GLY A 14 6.49 2.27 -4.58
N TYR A 15 6.23 3.57 -4.43
CA TYR A 15 5.99 4.23 -3.15
C TYR A 15 4.76 3.63 -2.44
N SER A 16 3.60 3.57 -3.10
CA SER A 16 2.34 3.09 -2.51
C SER A 16 2.43 1.62 -2.11
N LEU A 17 3.10 0.79 -2.93
CA LEU A 17 3.33 -0.62 -2.64
C LEU A 17 4.29 -0.80 -1.45
N THR A 18 5.43 -0.11 -1.44
CA THR A 18 6.37 -0.16 -0.31
C THR A 18 5.73 0.31 0.98
N LEU A 19 4.98 1.42 0.92
CA LEU A 19 4.23 1.92 2.07
C LEU A 19 3.20 0.89 2.56
N THR A 20 2.60 0.11 1.66
CA THR A 20 1.66 -0.95 2.05
C THR A 20 2.36 -1.99 2.90
N VAL A 21 3.48 -2.53 2.43
CA VAL A 21 4.25 -3.55 3.15
C VAL A 21 4.77 -3.02 4.48
N LEU A 22 5.33 -1.80 4.51
CA LEU A 22 5.84 -1.18 5.73
C LEU A 22 4.74 -0.93 6.76
N ASN A 23 3.53 -0.60 6.33
CA ASN A 23 2.39 -0.43 7.22
C ASN A 23 1.93 -1.75 7.83
N ILE A 24 1.85 -2.83 7.05
CA ILE A 24 1.55 -4.19 7.57
C ILE A 24 2.57 -4.57 8.64
N LYS A 25 3.86 -4.43 8.32
CA LYS A 25 4.96 -4.71 9.25
C LYS A 25 4.87 -3.88 10.53
N TRP A 26 4.50 -2.61 10.40
CA TRP A 26 4.30 -1.74 11.55
C TRP A 26 3.11 -2.16 12.41
N VAL A 27 1.95 -2.52 11.81
CA VAL A 27 0.79 -3.04 12.55
C VAL A 27 1.19 -4.28 13.37
N VAL A 28 1.85 -5.26 12.73
CA VAL A 28 2.31 -6.48 13.42
C VAL A 28 3.22 -6.14 14.60
N ARG A 29 4.19 -5.23 14.41
CA ARG A 29 5.07 -4.78 15.50
C ARG A 29 4.34 -4.03 16.60
N ARG A 30 3.36 -3.20 16.24
CA ARG A 30 2.58 -2.39 17.19
C ARG A 30 1.77 -3.25 18.14
N PHE A 31 1.22 -4.37 17.65
CA PHE A 31 0.43 -5.30 18.45
C PHE A 31 1.25 -6.44 19.06
N ARG A 32 2.53 -6.65 18.68
CA ARG A 32 3.38 -7.72 19.21
C ARG A 32 3.47 -7.75 20.73
N ASN A 33 3.42 -6.58 21.37
CA ASN A 33 3.51 -6.46 22.82
C ASN A 33 2.13 -6.39 23.50
N VAL A 34 1.04 -6.46 22.75
CA VAL A 34 -0.32 -6.43 23.30
C VAL A 34 -0.74 -7.86 23.65
N ASN A 35 -0.62 -8.23 24.93
CA ASN A 35 -1.08 -9.53 25.41
C ASN A 35 -2.54 -9.43 25.86
N TYR A 36 -3.47 -9.56 24.93
CA TYR A 36 -4.92 -9.50 25.18
C TYR A 36 -5.67 -10.48 24.25
N PRO A 37 -6.79 -11.12 24.65
CA PRO A 37 -7.35 -12.29 23.95
C PRO A 37 -7.62 -12.12 22.44
N ASN A 38 -8.11 -10.96 22.01
CA ASN A 38 -8.48 -10.65 20.62
C ASN A 38 -7.43 -9.84 19.84
N SER A 39 -6.28 -9.54 20.44
CA SER A 39 -5.21 -8.74 19.81
C SER A 39 -4.62 -9.37 18.54
N SER A 40 -4.52 -10.71 18.51
CA SER A 40 -3.99 -11.44 17.36
C SER A 40 -4.92 -11.32 16.14
N TRP A 41 -6.22 -11.53 16.32
CA TRP A 41 -7.22 -11.31 15.28
C TRP A 41 -7.28 -9.84 14.85
N ALA A 42 -7.21 -8.89 15.79
CA ALA A 42 -7.18 -7.47 15.45
C ALA A 42 -5.98 -7.12 14.56
N THR A 43 -4.80 -7.66 14.85
CA THR A 43 -3.59 -7.49 14.02
C THR A 43 -3.81 -8.00 12.59
N LEU A 44 -4.42 -9.18 12.45
CA LEU A 44 -4.72 -9.79 11.14
C LEU A 44 -5.74 -8.98 10.35
N VAL A 45 -6.86 -8.63 10.99
CA VAL A 45 -7.94 -7.84 10.39
C VAL A 45 -7.42 -6.48 9.93
N LEU A 46 -6.70 -5.73 10.78
CA LEU A 46 -6.15 -4.42 10.43
C LEU A 46 -5.12 -4.49 9.30
N SER A 47 -4.30 -5.54 9.26
CA SER A 47 -3.34 -5.76 8.18
C SER A 47 -4.02 -6.06 6.84
N LYS A 48 -5.20 -6.71 6.86
CA LYS A 48 -5.98 -7.03 5.66
C LYS A 48 -6.81 -5.85 5.18
N LEU A 49 -7.37 -5.07 6.09
CA LEU A 49 -8.25 -3.94 5.78
C LEU A 49 -7.49 -2.64 5.43
N GLN A 50 -6.16 -2.66 5.35
CA GLN A 50 -5.37 -1.45 5.04
C GLN A 50 -5.78 -0.77 3.71
N GLN A 51 -6.26 -1.55 2.75
CA GLN A 51 -6.69 -1.04 1.44
C GLN A 51 -8.13 -0.51 1.44
N MET A 52 -8.82 -0.54 2.58
CA MET A 52 -10.17 -0.02 2.74
C MET A 52 -10.16 1.34 3.46
N PRO A 53 -11.07 2.26 3.11
CA PRO A 53 -11.23 3.51 3.84
C PRO A 53 -11.93 3.24 5.18
N LEU A 54 -11.17 2.82 6.19
CA LEU A 54 -11.72 2.50 7.50
C LEU A 54 -12.03 3.76 8.31
N LYS A 55 -13.16 3.71 9.02
CA LYS A 55 -13.48 4.64 10.11
C LYS A 55 -13.71 3.82 11.38
N SER A 56 -12.92 4.09 12.43
CA SER A 56 -13.21 3.63 13.79
C SER A 56 -14.19 4.57 14.45
N TRP A 57 -15.18 4.01 15.16
CA TRP A 57 -16.15 4.80 15.89
C TRP A 57 -15.95 4.68 17.40
N ARG A 58 -15.66 5.81 18.06
CA ARG A 58 -15.34 5.82 19.50
C ARG A 58 -16.59 5.70 20.38
N THR A 59 -17.62 6.51 20.13
CA THR A 59 -18.85 6.61 20.94
C THR A 59 -20.02 7.05 20.08
N VAL A 60 -21.14 6.33 20.09
CA VAL A 60 -22.39 6.78 19.42
C VAL A 60 -23.28 7.46 20.47
N SER A 61 -23.72 8.67 20.18
CA SER A 61 -24.73 9.37 20.98
C SER A 61 -26.12 9.05 20.45
N THR A 62 -26.98 8.53 21.30
CA THR A 62 -28.40 8.24 21.00
C THR A 62 -29.31 8.90 22.02
N ASP A 63 -30.61 9.00 21.72
CA ASP A 63 -31.62 9.49 22.67
C ASP A 63 -31.66 8.66 23.97
N ALA A 64 -31.12 7.44 23.95
CA ALA A 64 -31.02 6.52 25.08
C ALA A 64 -29.65 6.55 25.81
N GLY A 65 -28.76 7.50 25.46
CA GLY A 65 -27.43 7.67 26.06
C GLY A 65 -26.26 7.39 25.12
N ASP A 66 -25.03 7.61 25.60
CA ASP A 66 -23.78 7.37 24.88
C ASP A 66 -23.30 5.92 25.04
N TYR A 67 -23.09 5.21 23.92
CA TYR A 67 -22.59 3.83 23.93
C TYR A 67 -21.12 3.75 23.48
N PRO A 68 -20.25 3.08 24.24
CA PRO A 68 -18.82 3.00 23.94
C PRO A 68 -18.50 1.84 22.99
N LEU A 69 -18.74 2.07 21.70
CA LEU A 69 -18.73 1.03 20.67
C LEU A 69 -17.36 0.35 20.50
N LEU A 70 -16.29 1.14 20.30
CA LEU A 70 -14.93 0.60 20.16
C LEU A 70 -14.43 -0.10 21.43
N ALA A 71 -14.69 0.50 22.60
CA ALA A 71 -14.28 -0.06 23.88
C ALA A 71 -14.99 -1.40 24.15
N SER A 72 -16.30 -1.46 23.86
CA SER A 72 -17.08 -2.70 23.96
C SER A 72 -16.58 -3.77 22.98
N LEU A 73 -16.26 -3.39 21.74
CA LEU A 73 -15.72 -4.30 20.71
C LEU A 73 -14.41 -4.99 21.15
N ILE A 74 -13.57 -4.25 21.88
CA ILE A 74 -12.26 -4.75 22.32
C ILE A 74 -12.40 -5.54 23.62
N VAL A 75 -13.14 -5.01 24.60
CA VAL A 75 -13.17 -5.57 25.96
C VAL A 75 -14.15 -6.71 26.09
N LEU A 76 -15.37 -6.63 25.57
CA LEU A 76 -16.40 -7.66 25.83
C LEU A 76 -16.01 -9.02 25.22
N PRO A 77 -16.15 -10.13 25.96
CA PRO A 77 -15.78 -11.45 25.46
C PRO A 77 -16.68 -11.94 24.32
N GLU A 78 -17.95 -11.50 24.27
CA GLU A 78 -18.88 -11.81 23.17
C GLU A 78 -18.36 -11.36 21.80
N ASN A 79 -17.62 -10.24 21.78
CA ASN A 79 -17.05 -9.67 20.56
C ASN A 79 -15.79 -10.41 20.08
N ASP A 80 -15.25 -11.38 20.83
CA ASP A 80 -14.15 -12.22 20.33
C ASP A 80 -14.58 -13.00 19.08
N ARG A 81 -15.84 -13.44 19.01
CA ARG A 81 -16.43 -14.11 17.84
C ARG A 81 -16.54 -13.19 16.63
N TRP A 82 -16.76 -11.89 16.86
CA TRP A 82 -16.78 -10.90 15.79
C TRP A 82 -15.40 -10.81 15.11
N TRP A 83 -14.32 -10.73 15.90
CA TRP A 83 -12.96 -10.69 15.38
C TRP A 83 -12.58 -11.97 14.64
N GLU A 84 -12.95 -13.13 15.19
CA GLU A 84 -12.71 -14.44 14.56
C GLU A 84 -13.46 -14.59 13.24
N LYS A 85 -14.75 -14.24 13.20
CA LYS A 85 -15.57 -14.30 11.98
C LYS A 85 -15.01 -13.37 10.90
N LEU A 86 -14.73 -12.12 11.25
CA LEU A 86 -14.16 -11.15 10.31
C LEU A 86 -12.81 -11.61 9.76
N GLU A 87 -11.95 -12.17 10.62
CA GLU A 87 -10.67 -12.73 10.19
C GLU A 87 -10.84 -13.88 9.20
N LYS A 88 -11.77 -14.80 9.49
CA LYS A 88 -12.09 -15.98 8.67
C LYS A 88 -12.67 -15.59 7.31
N ASP A 89 -13.60 -14.66 7.29
CA ASP A 89 -14.27 -14.22 6.05
C ASP A 89 -13.32 -13.41 5.16
N LEU A 90 -12.38 -12.68 5.78
CA LEU A 90 -11.26 -12.06 5.08
C LEU A 90 -10.15 -13.07 4.67
N ASN A 91 -10.03 -14.23 5.33
CA ASN A 91 -9.07 -15.29 5.00
C ASN A 91 -9.55 -16.23 3.89
N TYR A 92 -10.86 -16.50 3.82
CA TYR A 92 -11.46 -17.33 2.77
C TYR A 92 -11.30 -16.72 1.37
N ALA A 93 -10.77 -15.50 1.27
CA ALA A 93 -10.08 -15.00 0.09
C ALA A 93 -8.67 -15.63 0.02
N ASP A 94 -8.62 -16.90 -0.39
CA ASP A 94 -7.46 -17.78 -0.23
C ASP A 94 -6.11 -17.22 -0.77
N PRO A 95 -4.99 -17.52 -0.07
CA PRO A 95 -3.60 -17.13 -0.36
C PRO A 95 -2.96 -17.81 -1.59
N HIS A 96 -3.76 -18.32 -2.53
CA HIS A 96 -3.32 -18.84 -3.83
C HIS A 96 -3.77 -17.92 -4.98
N SER A 97 -3.60 -16.61 -4.84
CA SER A 97 -3.94 -15.61 -5.86
C SER A 97 -2.98 -15.56 -7.05
N TRP A 98 -1.94 -16.40 -7.06
CA TRP A 98 -1.11 -16.60 -8.25
C TRP A 98 -1.90 -17.43 -9.24
N SER A 99 -2.73 -16.77 -10.04
CA SER A 99 -3.33 -17.44 -11.20
C SER A 99 -2.20 -17.96 -12.09
N ILE A 100 -2.37 -19.15 -12.66
CA ILE A 100 -1.40 -19.73 -13.62
C ILE A 100 -1.13 -18.73 -14.76
N ALA A 101 -2.16 -17.97 -15.16
CA ALA A 101 -2.04 -16.89 -16.14
C ALA A 101 -1.13 -15.74 -15.67
N SER A 102 -1.21 -15.34 -14.40
CA SER A 102 -0.33 -14.32 -13.81
C SER A 102 1.12 -14.80 -13.75
N VAL A 103 1.35 -16.05 -13.33
CA VAL A 103 2.71 -16.65 -13.32
C VAL A 103 3.28 -16.68 -14.75
N THR A 104 2.50 -17.23 -15.68
CA THR A 104 2.93 -17.42 -17.08
C THR A 104 3.22 -16.09 -17.76
N SER A 105 2.40 -15.06 -17.53
CA SER A 105 2.63 -13.73 -18.12
C SER A 105 3.89 -13.06 -17.57
N ILE A 106 4.16 -13.15 -16.26
CA ILE A 106 5.41 -12.64 -15.66
C ILE A 106 6.62 -13.41 -16.21
N SER A 107 6.54 -14.74 -16.28
CA SER A 107 7.61 -15.57 -16.85
C SER A 107 7.90 -15.20 -18.31
N TRP A 108 6.85 -14.97 -19.11
CA TRP A 108 7.00 -14.56 -20.50
C TRP A 108 7.69 -13.20 -20.65
N VAL A 109 7.35 -12.22 -19.80
CA VAL A 109 8.02 -10.90 -19.79
C VAL A 109 9.50 -11.03 -19.47
N ILE A 110 9.88 -11.89 -18.51
CA ILE A 110 11.28 -12.15 -18.16
C ILE A 110 12.04 -12.78 -19.34
N VAL A 111 11.44 -13.79 -19.98
CA VAL A 111 12.03 -14.47 -21.15
C VAL A 111 12.18 -13.48 -22.31
N ALA A 112 11.14 -12.70 -22.62
CA ALA A 112 11.18 -11.70 -23.68
C ALA A 112 12.29 -10.66 -23.43
N TYR A 113 12.42 -10.17 -22.19
CA TYR A 113 13.51 -9.25 -21.84
C TYR A 113 14.89 -9.89 -22.01
N ALA A 114 15.08 -11.13 -21.56
CA ALA A 114 16.35 -11.85 -21.73
C ALA A 114 16.71 -12.04 -23.21
N LEU A 115 15.73 -12.38 -24.05
CA LEU A 115 15.92 -12.49 -25.50
C LEU A 115 16.29 -11.14 -26.13
N THR A 116 15.66 -10.04 -25.71
CA THR A 116 16.03 -8.68 -26.17
C THR A 116 17.47 -8.34 -25.79
N VAL A 117 17.92 -8.69 -24.59
CA VAL A 117 19.29 -8.45 -24.15
C VAL A 117 20.28 -9.29 -24.98
N VAL A 118 19.97 -10.57 -25.23
CA VAL A 118 20.81 -11.43 -26.07
C VAL A 118 20.91 -10.86 -27.48
N ASP A 119 19.78 -10.53 -28.10
CA ASP A 119 19.72 -9.96 -29.45
C ASP A 119 20.53 -8.66 -29.58
N ALA A 120 20.43 -7.79 -28.58
CA ALA A 120 21.19 -6.55 -28.49
C ALA A 120 22.72 -6.80 -28.52
N PHE A 121 23.22 -7.79 -27.77
CA PHE A 121 24.65 -8.08 -27.71
C PHE A 121 25.15 -8.95 -28.87
N THR A 122 24.32 -9.85 -29.42
CA THR A 122 24.68 -10.63 -30.62
C THR A 122 24.79 -9.74 -31.84
N THR A 123 23.89 -8.76 -31.98
CA THR A 123 23.90 -7.82 -33.11
C THR A 123 25.13 -6.92 -33.08
N ILE A 124 25.49 -6.34 -31.91
CA ILE A 124 26.73 -5.55 -31.79
C ILE A 124 27.98 -6.37 -32.18
N SER A 125 28.00 -7.65 -31.83
CA SER A 125 29.18 -8.51 -32.04
C SER A 125 29.31 -8.99 -33.47
N SER A 126 28.20 -9.14 -34.21
CA SER A 126 28.17 -9.72 -35.56
C SER A 126 28.02 -8.69 -36.67
N ASP A 127 27.30 -7.59 -36.42
CA ASP A 127 27.08 -6.52 -37.39
C ASP A 127 26.87 -5.17 -36.65
N PRO A 128 27.95 -4.52 -36.18
CA PRO A 128 27.87 -3.31 -35.38
C PRO A 128 27.26 -2.12 -36.13
N ASN A 129 27.19 -2.16 -37.47
CA ASN A 129 26.60 -1.11 -38.31
C ASN A 129 25.09 -1.29 -38.52
N ARG A 130 24.51 -2.42 -38.11
CA ARG A 130 23.06 -2.62 -38.18
C ARG A 130 22.39 -1.76 -37.11
N ASN A 131 21.34 -1.01 -37.50
CA ASN A 131 20.57 -0.05 -36.68
C ASN A 131 19.86 -0.65 -35.42
N GLY A 132 20.36 -1.73 -34.82
CA GLY A 132 19.82 -2.39 -33.63
C GLY A 132 19.93 -1.58 -32.34
N GLY A 133 20.63 -0.43 -32.33
CA GLY A 133 20.79 0.43 -31.16
C GLY A 133 19.49 1.05 -30.63
N GLY A 134 18.45 1.12 -31.47
CA GLY A 134 17.21 1.79 -31.13
C GLY A 134 16.30 1.04 -30.15
N LEU A 135 16.34 -0.28 -30.06
CA LEU A 135 15.37 -1.05 -29.25
C LEU A 135 15.88 -1.43 -27.85
N SER A 136 17.20 -1.40 -27.61
CA SER A 136 17.81 -1.93 -26.38
C SER A 136 17.38 -1.22 -25.09
N GLY A 137 17.06 0.08 -25.16
CA GLY A 137 16.60 0.87 -24.02
C GLY A 137 15.14 0.59 -23.62
N VAL A 138 14.31 0.09 -24.54
CA VAL A 138 12.87 -0.07 -24.30
C VAL A 138 12.59 -1.15 -23.28
N GLY A 139 13.31 -2.27 -23.29
CA GLY A 139 13.09 -3.32 -22.30
C GLY A 139 13.35 -2.84 -20.87
N SER A 140 14.43 -2.08 -20.68
CA SER A 140 14.89 -1.64 -19.36
C SER A 140 13.94 -0.64 -18.70
N ILE A 141 13.20 0.17 -19.50
CA ILE A 141 12.26 1.15 -18.96
C ILE A 141 11.06 0.49 -18.29
N TRP A 142 10.73 -0.74 -18.68
CA TRP A 142 9.58 -1.49 -18.19
C TRP A 142 9.92 -2.47 -17.08
N LEU A 143 11.18 -2.62 -16.70
CA LEU A 143 11.59 -3.58 -15.68
C LEU A 143 10.94 -3.34 -14.32
N TRP A 144 10.56 -2.10 -13.99
CA TRP A 144 9.83 -1.78 -12.76
C TRP A 144 8.44 -2.46 -12.69
N MET A 145 7.84 -2.82 -13.82
CA MET A 145 6.51 -3.47 -13.84
C MET A 145 6.55 -4.83 -13.14
N ILE A 146 7.66 -5.57 -13.25
CA ILE A 146 7.83 -6.90 -12.66
C ILE A 146 7.65 -6.84 -11.12
N PRO A 147 8.45 -6.05 -10.37
CA PRO A 147 8.30 -5.91 -8.93
C PRO A 147 6.94 -5.38 -8.50
N ILE A 148 6.40 -4.38 -9.22
CA ILE A 148 5.09 -3.82 -8.89
C ILE A 148 3.99 -4.86 -9.04
N THR A 149 4.01 -5.63 -10.14
CA THR A 149 3.00 -6.66 -10.40
C THR A 149 3.11 -7.79 -9.38
N ILE A 150 4.31 -8.28 -9.11
CA ILE A 150 4.54 -9.33 -8.09
C ILE A 150 4.05 -8.85 -6.71
N GLY A 151 4.44 -7.65 -6.28
CA GLY A 151 4.05 -7.13 -4.98
C GLY A 151 2.54 -6.88 -4.87
N TYR A 152 1.88 -6.42 -5.93
CA TYR A 152 0.43 -6.31 -5.93
C TYR A 152 -0.26 -7.67 -5.91
N LEU A 153 0.24 -8.69 -6.60
CA LEU A 153 -0.29 -10.05 -6.52
C LEU A 153 -0.14 -10.64 -5.12
N GLN A 154 1.03 -10.47 -4.48
CA GLN A 154 1.27 -10.89 -3.10
C GLN A 154 0.33 -10.22 -2.09
N LEU A 155 -0.18 -9.03 -2.41
CA LEU A 155 -1.07 -8.25 -1.55
C LEU A 155 -2.56 -8.30 -1.98
N SER A 156 -2.92 -9.04 -3.04
CA SER A 156 -4.27 -9.09 -3.67
C SER A 156 -4.93 -10.48 -3.51
N PRO A 157 -6.28 -10.59 -3.36
CA PRO A 157 -7.33 -9.61 -3.62
C PRO A 157 -7.93 -9.03 -2.33
N ARG A 158 -7.30 -7.96 -1.83
CA ARG A 158 -7.77 -7.20 -0.65
C ARG A 158 -8.51 -5.90 -1.03
N CYS A 159 -8.79 -5.68 -2.32
CA CYS A 159 -9.27 -4.40 -2.88
C CYS A 159 -10.76 -4.35 -3.27
N ASP A 160 -11.54 -5.42 -3.08
CA ASP A 160 -12.96 -5.39 -3.45
C ASP A 160 -13.78 -4.70 -2.35
N LEU A 161 -14.24 -3.48 -2.66
CA LEU A 161 -15.00 -2.66 -1.71
C LEU A 161 -16.33 -3.31 -1.35
N ASN A 162 -17.06 -3.84 -2.34
CA ASN A 162 -18.39 -4.41 -2.14
C ASN A 162 -18.28 -5.66 -1.27
N ARG A 163 -17.32 -6.53 -1.59
CA ARG A 163 -17.04 -7.71 -0.76
C ARG A 163 -16.59 -7.31 0.65
N GLY A 164 -15.77 -6.27 0.77
CA GLY A 164 -15.35 -5.73 2.06
C GLY A 164 -16.52 -5.23 2.90
N GLU A 165 -17.45 -4.50 2.28
CA GLU A 165 -18.70 -4.06 2.90
C GLU A 165 -19.57 -5.24 3.32
N ASP A 166 -19.78 -6.23 2.46
CA ASP A 166 -20.58 -7.41 2.76
C ASP A 166 -20.02 -8.19 3.96
N VAL A 167 -18.71 -8.46 3.95
CA VAL A 167 -18.02 -9.16 5.03
C VAL A 167 -18.07 -8.36 6.33
N LEU A 168 -17.89 -7.04 6.26
CA LEU A 168 -17.95 -6.18 7.44
C LEU A 168 -19.38 -6.13 8.01
N ASN A 169 -20.38 -5.99 7.15
CA ASN A 169 -21.80 -5.97 7.54
C ASN A 169 -22.22 -7.30 8.17
N ASP A 170 -21.78 -8.43 7.61
CA ASP A 170 -22.09 -9.76 8.15
C ASP A 170 -21.37 -10.03 9.50
N ALA A 171 -20.15 -9.52 9.67
CA ALA A 171 -19.49 -9.55 10.98
C ALA A 171 -20.23 -8.65 11.98
N ASN A 172 -20.62 -7.43 11.59
CA ASN A 172 -21.27 -6.45 12.45
C ASN A 172 -22.60 -6.90 13.05
N GLN A 173 -23.28 -7.89 12.46
CA GLN A 173 -24.46 -8.53 13.07
C GLN A 173 -24.15 -9.24 14.38
N LEU A 174 -22.89 -9.62 14.63
CA LEU A 174 -22.44 -10.24 15.87
C LEU A 174 -21.92 -9.24 16.91
N CYS A 175 -21.85 -7.94 16.57
CA CYS A 175 -21.30 -6.93 17.45
C CYS A 175 -22.26 -6.63 18.60
N VAL A 176 -21.75 -6.65 19.82
CA VAL A 176 -22.50 -6.29 21.02
C VAL A 176 -21.85 -5.12 21.76
N VAL A 177 -22.67 -4.34 22.44
CA VAL A 177 -22.27 -3.19 23.26
C VAL A 177 -22.75 -3.34 24.70
N ALA A 178 -22.00 -2.80 25.65
CA ALA A 178 -22.49 -2.69 27.02
C ALA A 178 -23.51 -1.54 27.11
N GLY A 179 -24.71 -1.87 27.54
CA GLY A 179 -25.74 -0.93 27.95
C GLY A 179 -25.88 -0.85 29.47
N PRO A 180 -26.78 0.02 29.96
CA PRO A 180 -27.01 0.22 31.39
C PRO A 180 -27.50 -1.05 32.10
N ASN A 181 -28.26 -1.90 31.41
CA ASN A 181 -28.87 -3.12 31.96
C ASN A 181 -28.17 -4.42 31.52
N GLY A 182 -26.99 -4.33 30.91
CA GLY A 182 -26.25 -5.48 30.40
C GLY A 182 -25.87 -5.36 28.92
N VAL A 183 -25.47 -6.48 28.33
CA VAL A 183 -24.98 -6.53 26.94
C VAL A 183 -26.15 -6.52 25.97
N VAL A 184 -26.10 -5.65 24.95
CA VAL A 184 -27.14 -5.52 23.93
C VAL A 184 -26.51 -5.59 22.53
N ASN A 185 -27.23 -6.12 21.55
CA ASN A 185 -26.80 -6.12 20.16
C ASN A 185 -26.64 -4.69 19.64
N ALA A 186 -25.49 -4.37 19.04
CA ALA A 186 -25.19 -3.05 18.53
C ALA A 186 -26.17 -2.65 17.42
N SER A 187 -26.49 -3.57 16.50
CA SER A 187 -27.41 -3.34 15.39
C SER A 187 -28.84 -3.01 15.82
N ALA A 188 -29.29 -3.55 16.96
CA ALA A 188 -30.64 -3.33 17.47
C ALA A 188 -30.82 -1.95 18.13
N VAL A 189 -29.74 -1.35 18.64
CA VAL A 189 -29.78 -0.10 19.42
C VAL A 189 -29.26 1.09 18.64
N LEU A 190 -28.21 0.88 17.83
CA LEU A 190 -27.42 1.97 17.27
C LEU A 190 -27.67 2.20 15.78
N GLY A 191 -28.21 1.21 15.05
CA GLY A 191 -28.27 1.23 13.58
C GLY A 191 -26.90 1.34 12.88
N GLU A 192 -25.81 1.37 13.67
CA GLU A 192 -24.43 1.61 13.25
C GLU A 192 -23.49 0.53 13.82
N SER A 193 -22.29 0.47 13.24
CA SER A 193 -21.31 -0.60 13.48
C SER A 193 -19.95 -0.09 13.96
N ALA A 194 -19.20 -0.94 14.67
CA ALA A 194 -17.96 -0.54 15.35
C ALA A 194 -16.81 -0.18 14.40
N LEU A 195 -16.71 -0.88 13.28
CA LEU A 195 -15.93 -0.48 12.13
C LEU A 195 -16.88 -0.30 10.96
N THR A 196 -16.74 0.82 10.25
CA THR A 196 -17.49 1.09 9.02
C THR A 196 -16.55 1.55 7.92
N ILE A 197 -16.94 1.25 6.68
CA ILE A 197 -16.30 1.84 5.52
C ILE A 197 -16.79 3.29 5.42
N GLN A 198 -15.83 4.19 5.34
CA GLN A 198 -16.10 5.61 5.43
C GLN A 198 -16.78 6.12 4.16
N ASN A 199 -18.03 6.56 4.28
CA ASN A 199 -18.73 7.26 3.22
C ASN A 199 -18.77 8.76 3.54
N TYR A 200 -17.82 9.52 3.00
CA TYR A 200 -17.80 10.98 3.17
C TYR A 200 -18.78 11.63 2.19
N ALA A 201 -20.02 11.85 2.64
CA ALA A 201 -20.99 12.66 1.91
C ALA A 201 -20.53 14.14 1.82
N GLN A 202 -19.91 14.65 2.87
CA GLN A 202 -19.30 15.98 2.92
C GLN A 202 -17.81 15.91 2.53
N HIS A 203 -17.34 16.85 1.68
CA HIS A 203 -15.96 16.92 1.17
C HIS A 203 -15.50 15.70 0.35
N ARG A 204 -16.41 15.09 -0.43
CA ARG A 204 -16.12 13.94 -1.31
C ARG A 204 -14.88 14.15 -2.18
N GLU A 205 -14.67 15.38 -2.67
CA GLU A 205 -13.50 15.70 -3.49
C GLU A 205 -12.18 15.63 -2.74
N LEU A 206 -12.18 15.99 -1.45
CA LEU A 206 -11.03 15.95 -0.55
C LEU A 206 -10.64 14.51 -0.18
N HIS A 207 -11.61 13.60 -0.12
CA HIS A 207 -11.41 12.20 0.25
C HIS A 207 -11.39 11.22 -0.93
N ALA A 208 -11.59 11.69 -2.17
CA ALA A 208 -11.78 10.83 -3.34
C ALA A 208 -10.73 9.70 -3.48
N ASP A 209 -9.45 10.00 -3.23
CA ASP A 209 -8.37 9.00 -3.33
C ASP A 209 -8.30 8.08 -2.11
N GLN A 210 -8.71 8.54 -0.92
CA GLN A 210 -8.79 7.68 0.25
C GLN A 210 -9.88 6.61 0.08
N LEU A 211 -10.96 6.96 -0.62
CA LEU A 211 -12.07 6.05 -0.91
C LEU A 211 -11.74 5.01 -1.99
N ALA A 212 -10.76 5.25 -2.85
CA ALA A 212 -10.44 4.37 -3.96
C ALA A 212 -9.62 3.15 -3.53
N THR A 213 -10.17 1.94 -3.58
CA THR A 213 -9.55 0.71 -3.01
C THR A 213 -8.31 0.20 -3.74
N ALA A 214 -8.04 0.65 -4.97
CA ALA A 214 -6.88 0.16 -5.71
C ALA A 214 -5.56 0.47 -4.96
N PRO A 215 -4.57 -0.45 -4.94
CA PRO A 215 -3.37 -0.32 -4.10
C PRO A 215 -2.56 0.95 -4.35
N ILE A 216 -2.58 1.46 -5.58
CA ILE A 216 -1.88 2.68 -5.95
C ILE A 216 -2.34 3.91 -5.15
N TYR A 217 -3.57 3.93 -4.65
CA TYR A 217 -4.10 5.03 -3.85
C TYR A 217 -3.69 4.99 -2.36
N ASN A 218 -2.92 3.99 -1.93
CA ASN A 218 -2.49 3.87 -0.54
C ASN A 218 -1.69 5.10 -0.04
N TYR A 219 -1.06 5.89 -0.92
CA TYR A 219 -0.45 7.18 -0.54
C TYR A 219 -1.43 8.12 0.18
N ALA A 220 -2.71 8.13 -0.20
CA ALA A 220 -3.72 9.02 0.34
C ALA A 220 -4.17 8.61 1.76
N ARG A 221 -3.94 7.34 2.12
CA ARG A 221 -4.34 6.74 3.41
C ARG A 221 -3.23 6.72 4.46
N LEU A 222 -2.05 7.28 4.15
CA LEU A 222 -0.89 7.31 5.03
C LEU A 222 -1.26 7.71 6.47
N PHE A 223 -2.05 8.77 6.62
CA PHE A 223 -2.45 9.30 7.93
C PHE A 223 -3.72 8.65 8.47
N SER A 224 -4.76 8.50 7.66
CA SER A 224 -6.07 7.99 8.14
C SER A 224 -5.95 6.57 8.67
N PHE A 225 -5.23 5.69 7.96
CA PHE A 225 -5.00 4.31 8.41
C PHE A 225 -4.22 4.26 9.73
N VAL A 226 -3.16 5.06 9.85
CA VAL A 226 -2.33 5.09 11.07
C VAL A 226 -3.12 5.61 12.26
N ASN A 227 -3.97 6.63 12.07
CA ASN A 227 -4.83 7.15 13.12
C ASN A 227 -5.83 6.10 13.63
N VAL A 228 -6.47 5.36 12.73
CA VAL A 228 -7.41 4.28 13.10
C VAL A 228 -6.68 3.17 13.86
N VAL A 229 -5.52 2.73 13.37
CA VAL A 229 -4.74 1.67 14.03
C VAL A 229 -4.26 2.12 15.41
N GLU A 230 -3.73 3.34 15.55
CA GLU A 230 -3.28 3.85 16.87
C GLU A 230 -4.46 4.06 17.82
N GLU A 231 -5.63 4.47 17.34
CA GLU A 231 -6.82 4.58 18.18
C GLU A 231 -7.21 3.21 18.77
N ILE A 232 -7.27 2.19 17.93
CA ILE A 232 -7.55 0.81 18.36
C ILE A 232 -6.46 0.31 19.30
N ALA A 233 -5.18 0.51 18.95
CA ALA A 233 -4.05 0.07 19.74
C ALA A 233 -3.99 0.74 21.12
N CYS A 234 -4.36 2.02 21.23
CA CYS A 234 -4.45 2.71 22.53
C CYS A 234 -5.49 2.07 23.46
N VAL A 235 -6.66 1.67 22.93
CA VAL A 235 -7.68 1.00 23.73
C VAL A 235 -7.19 -0.37 24.19
N PHE A 236 -6.51 -1.11 23.31
CA PHE A 236 -5.85 -2.36 23.66
C PHE A 236 -4.76 -2.20 24.72
N ASP A 237 -3.94 -1.15 24.64
CA ASP A 237 -2.88 -0.88 25.62
C ASP A 237 -3.47 -0.58 27.00
N ALA A 238 -4.51 0.27 27.06
CA ALA A 238 -5.23 0.56 28.31
C ALA A 238 -5.84 -0.72 28.91
N ALA A 239 -6.51 -1.53 28.08
CA ALA A 239 -7.12 -2.78 28.51
C ALA A 239 -6.09 -3.82 29.00
N LYS A 240 -4.93 -3.89 28.33
CA LYS A 240 -3.80 -4.74 28.70
C LYS A 240 -3.18 -4.32 30.03
N GLU A 241 -2.95 -3.02 30.23
CA GLU A 241 -2.34 -2.50 31.45
C GLU A 241 -3.19 -2.81 32.68
N LYS A 242 -4.50 -2.56 32.61
CA LYS A 242 -5.43 -2.91 33.70
C LYS A 242 -5.53 -4.40 33.95
N ALA A 243 -5.53 -5.21 32.89
CA ALA A 243 -5.50 -6.66 33.02
C ALA A 243 -4.20 -7.15 33.69
N HIS A 244 -3.06 -6.51 33.39
CA HIS A 244 -1.78 -6.81 34.03
C HIS A 244 -1.80 -6.46 35.52
N ASN A 245 -2.45 -5.35 35.90
CA ASN A 245 -2.65 -4.94 37.28
C ASN A 245 -3.72 -5.76 38.03
N ARG A 246 -4.33 -6.75 37.36
CA ARG A 246 -5.42 -7.58 37.88
C ARG A 246 -6.66 -6.77 38.26
N GLU A 247 -6.90 -5.68 37.54
CA GLU A 247 -8.13 -4.90 37.65
C GLU A 247 -9.20 -5.49 36.73
N THR A 248 -10.40 -5.73 37.25
CA THR A 248 -11.55 -6.14 36.44
C THR A 248 -12.32 -4.92 35.95
N VAL A 249 -13.07 -5.08 34.86
CA VAL A 249 -13.92 -4.01 34.33
C VAL A 249 -14.99 -3.58 35.34
N SER A 250 -15.63 -4.55 36.00
CA SER A 250 -16.72 -4.30 36.96
C SER A 250 -16.25 -3.85 38.35
N GLY A 251 -14.94 -3.92 38.64
CA GLY A 251 -14.38 -3.72 39.98
C GLY A 251 -14.55 -4.92 40.92
N ALA A 252 -15.02 -6.07 40.41
CA ALA A 252 -15.08 -7.33 41.15
C ALA A 252 -13.68 -7.96 41.35
N ASP A 253 -13.62 -8.98 42.21
CA ASP A 253 -12.39 -9.75 42.45
C ASP A 253 -11.87 -10.41 41.17
N TRP A 254 -10.56 -10.33 40.96
CA TRP A 254 -9.89 -10.88 39.79
C TRP A 254 -10.01 -12.40 39.74
N GLN A 255 -10.69 -12.91 38.71
CA GLN A 255 -10.76 -14.34 38.47
C GLN A 255 -9.46 -14.83 37.81
N PRO A 256 -8.81 -15.88 38.35
CA PRO A 256 -7.64 -16.48 37.74
C PRO A 256 -8.01 -17.11 36.40
N SER A 257 -7.02 -17.20 35.52
CA SER A 257 -7.13 -17.79 34.19
C SER A 257 -5.89 -18.64 33.93
N ASP A 258 -5.86 -19.35 32.79
CA ASP A 258 -4.84 -20.31 32.35
C ASP A 258 -3.43 -19.69 32.11
N GLY A 259 -3.19 -18.47 32.61
CA GLY A 259 -1.93 -17.73 32.51
C GLY A 259 -1.67 -17.07 31.15
N LYS A 260 -2.44 -17.41 30.10
CA LYS A 260 -2.25 -16.89 28.73
C LYS A 260 -3.26 -15.83 28.30
N THR A 261 -4.47 -15.84 28.87
CA THR A 261 -5.57 -14.97 28.46
C THR A 261 -6.31 -14.43 29.67
N VAL A 262 -6.94 -13.26 29.53
CA VAL A 262 -7.80 -12.69 30.58
C VAL A 262 -9.09 -13.49 30.68
N HIS A 263 -9.52 -13.85 31.90
CA HIS A 263 -10.77 -14.58 32.13
C HIS A 263 -11.97 -13.75 31.67
N GLU A 264 -12.99 -14.38 31.07
CA GLU A 264 -14.15 -13.69 30.50
C GLU A 264 -14.94 -12.87 31.54
N ALA A 265 -15.02 -13.35 32.78
CA ALA A 265 -15.67 -12.63 33.87
C ALA A 265 -15.01 -11.27 34.18
N ASN A 266 -13.69 -11.17 34.04
CA ASN A 266 -12.94 -9.94 34.33
C ASN A 266 -13.16 -8.85 33.27
N ARG A 267 -13.75 -9.23 32.12
CA ARG A 267 -13.97 -8.40 30.94
C ARG A 267 -15.42 -7.87 30.83
N ARG A 268 -16.28 -8.16 31.81
CA ARG A 268 -17.69 -7.75 31.81
C ARG A 268 -17.89 -6.53 32.72
N GLY A 269 -18.71 -5.58 32.28
CA GLY A 269 -19.12 -4.42 33.06
C GLY A 269 -20.15 -3.56 32.32
N THR A 270 -20.60 -2.50 32.97
CA THR A 270 -21.53 -1.51 32.38
C THR A 270 -20.82 -0.62 31.35
N SER A 271 -21.58 0.19 30.61
CA SER A 271 -21.05 1.16 29.64
C SER A 271 -19.98 2.07 30.26
N GLU A 272 -20.28 2.68 31.40
CA GLU A 272 -19.36 3.58 32.11
C GLU A 272 -18.09 2.86 32.57
N GLN A 273 -18.25 1.67 33.13
CA GLN A 273 -17.13 0.84 33.57
C GLN A 273 -16.20 0.47 32.42
N ILE A 274 -16.75 0.13 31.25
CA ILE A 274 -15.95 -0.19 30.05
C ILE A 274 -15.21 1.05 29.53
N VAL A 275 -15.86 2.22 29.50
CA VAL A 275 -15.19 3.48 29.11
C VAL A 275 -14.05 3.78 30.06
N GLN A 276 -14.29 3.68 31.36
CA GLN A 276 -13.27 3.91 32.37
C GLN A 276 -12.14 2.90 32.22
N TYR A 277 -12.44 1.62 32.01
CA TYR A 277 -11.45 0.57 31.78
C TYR A 277 -10.56 0.85 30.55
N CYS A 278 -11.15 1.35 29.47
CA CYS A 278 -10.44 1.66 28.22
C CYS A 278 -9.81 3.06 28.16
N SER A 279 -10.04 3.89 29.17
CA SER A 279 -9.53 5.27 29.18
C SER A 279 -7.99 5.24 29.29
N PRO A 280 -7.27 5.88 28.36
CA PRO A 280 -5.82 5.97 28.44
C PRO A 280 -5.41 6.73 29.70
N LEU A 281 -4.28 6.36 30.28
CA LEU A 281 -3.69 7.15 31.37
C LEU A 281 -3.39 8.58 30.90
N PRO A 282 -3.52 9.61 31.78
CA PRO A 282 -3.39 11.03 31.43
C PRO A 282 -2.05 11.42 30.76
N SER A 283 -1.01 10.59 30.86
CA SER A 283 0.34 10.86 30.38
C SER A 283 0.56 10.61 28.87
N VAL A 284 -0.38 9.99 28.16
CA VAL A 284 -0.20 9.68 26.73
C VAL A 284 -0.63 10.87 25.86
N SER A 285 0.29 11.83 25.69
CA SER A 285 0.09 12.95 24.77
C SER A 285 0.03 12.45 23.31
N ARG A 286 -1.16 12.54 22.70
CA ARG A 286 -1.37 12.13 21.31
C ARG A 286 -0.83 13.19 20.34
N SER A 287 0.20 12.83 19.58
CA SER A 287 0.63 13.63 18.44
C SER A 287 -0.32 13.43 17.27
N HIS A 288 -0.92 14.51 16.77
CA HIS A 288 -1.82 14.50 15.60
C HIS A 288 -1.15 13.96 14.32
N TRP A 289 0.16 14.14 14.20
CA TRP A 289 0.94 13.70 13.04
C TRP A 289 1.43 12.24 13.14
N GLY A 290 1.01 11.49 14.17
CA GLY A 290 1.52 10.14 14.40
C GLY A 290 3.03 10.11 14.68
N SER A 291 3.58 11.17 15.29
CA SER A 291 5.01 11.34 15.61
C SER A 291 5.59 10.20 16.47
N GLY A 292 4.76 9.47 17.23
CA GLY A 292 5.15 8.26 17.97
C GLY A 292 5.12 6.95 17.17
N SER A 293 4.52 6.95 15.96
CA SER A 293 4.21 5.73 15.18
C SER A 293 5.28 5.37 14.13
N GLY A 294 6.43 6.05 14.12
CA GLY A 294 7.47 5.85 13.09
C GLY A 294 7.01 6.22 11.67
N LEU A 295 6.01 7.10 11.54
CA LEU A 295 5.42 7.48 10.25
C LEU A 295 6.45 8.08 9.29
N SER A 296 7.30 8.97 9.78
CA SER A 296 8.35 9.63 8.99
C SER A 296 9.36 8.65 8.42
N SER A 297 9.76 7.64 9.21
CA SER A 297 10.66 6.58 8.77
C SER A 297 10.02 5.74 7.66
N ARG A 298 8.76 5.32 7.82
CA ARG A 298 8.03 4.56 6.79
C ARG A 298 7.86 5.36 5.50
N PHE A 299 7.51 6.63 5.63
CA PHE A 299 7.42 7.57 4.51
C PHE A 299 8.74 7.69 3.75
N LEU A 300 9.84 7.93 4.48
CA LEU A 300 11.17 8.11 3.89
C LEU A 300 11.65 6.84 3.17
N ILE A 301 11.51 5.68 3.82
CA ILE A 301 11.89 4.40 3.22
C ILE A 301 11.07 4.13 1.95
N ALA A 302 9.75 4.36 1.99
CA ALA A 302 8.90 4.19 0.82
C ALA A 302 9.25 5.17 -0.31
N ALA A 303 9.59 6.42 0.01
CA ALA A 303 10.01 7.43 -0.96
C ALA A 303 11.32 7.03 -1.64
N VAL A 304 12.33 6.65 -0.86
CA VAL A 304 13.62 6.17 -1.39
C VAL A 304 13.43 4.92 -2.24
N ALA A 305 12.63 3.96 -1.80
CA ALA A 305 12.35 2.74 -2.54
C ALA A 305 11.64 3.03 -3.88
N GLY A 306 10.63 3.89 -3.90
CA GLY A 306 9.91 4.29 -5.12
C GLY A 306 10.79 5.04 -6.12
N LEU A 307 11.58 6.02 -5.63
CA LEU A 307 12.52 6.78 -6.46
C LEU A 307 13.64 5.89 -7.02
N THR A 308 14.20 5.01 -6.19
CA THR A 308 15.27 4.09 -6.60
C THR A 308 14.76 3.16 -7.70
N LEU A 309 13.57 2.58 -7.55
CA LEU A 309 12.99 1.70 -8.57
C LEU A 309 12.78 2.42 -9.91
N GLN A 310 12.20 3.63 -9.88
CA GLN A 310 11.95 4.41 -11.09
C GLN A 310 13.25 4.86 -11.77
N TRP A 311 14.15 5.49 -11.03
CA TRP A 311 15.36 6.08 -11.61
C TRP A 311 16.41 5.04 -11.98
N SER A 312 16.45 3.86 -11.35
CA SER A 312 17.34 2.78 -11.80
C SER A 312 16.89 2.18 -13.14
N THR A 313 15.59 1.94 -13.31
CA THR A 313 15.03 1.33 -14.52
C THR A 313 14.98 2.30 -15.70
N ILE A 314 14.36 3.48 -15.50
CA ILE A 314 14.30 4.52 -16.53
C ILE A 314 15.68 5.14 -16.74
N GLY A 315 16.46 5.38 -15.67
CA GLY A 315 17.83 5.90 -15.78
C GLY A 315 18.77 4.93 -16.50
N GLY A 316 18.64 3.62 -16.27
CA GLY A 316 19.35 2.62 -17.08
C GLY A 316 19.03 2.73 -18.57
N SER A 317 17.77 2.99 -18.91
CA SER A 317 17.33 3.23 -20.29
C SER A 317 17.87 4.55 -20.87
N ILE A 318 17.93 5.60 -20.06
CA ILE A 318 18.54 6.89 -20.43
C ILE A 318 20.04 6.71 -20.69
N ILE A 319 20.76 5.99 -19.83
CA ILE A 319 22.19 5.71 -20.00
C ILE A 319 22.45 4.96 -21.31
N ILE A 320 21.67 3.90 -21.60
CA ILE A 320 21.79 3.13 -22.84
C ILE A 320 21.67 4.05 -24.06
N VAL A 321 20.61 4.87 -24.11
CA VAL A 321 20.33 5.71 -25.27
C VAL A 321 21.28 6.91 -25.38
N TYR A 322 21.62 7.55 -24.26
CA TYR A 322 22.49 8.75 -24.24
C TYR A 322 23.92 8.45 -24.71
N TYR A 323 24.46 7.28 -24.34
CA TYR A 323 25.80 6.87 -24.71
C TYR A 323 25.85 6.01 -25.98
N SER A 324 24.72 5.80 -26.65
CA SER A 324 24.72 5.21 -27.98
C SER A 324 25.10 6.29 -28.98
N PRO A 325 26.09 6.09 -29.86
CA PRO A 325 26.44 7.08 -30.89
C PRO A 325 25.19 7.47 -31.72
N THR A 326 24.87 8.75 -31.88
CA THR A 326 25.58 9.95 -31.38
C THR A 326 25.45 10.21 -29.88
N VAL A 327 26.55 10.55 -29.20
CA VAL A 327 26.50 10.75 -27.74
C VAL A 327 25.83 12.08 -27.39
N GLY A 328 24.64 12.02 -26.81
CA GLY A 328 23.90 13.20 -26.41
C GLY A 328 22.45 12.99 -25.99
N PHE A 329 21.75 14.11 -25.90
CA PHE A 329 20.30 14.13 -25.71
C PHE A 329 19.62 14.14 -27.08
N GLY A 330 19.19 12.97 -27.55
CA GLY A 330 18.31 12.82 -28.69
C GLY A 330 16.83 12.81 -28.33
N CYS A 331 15.99 12.54 -29.33
CA CYS A 331 14.54 12.42 -29.14
C CYS A 331 14.19 11.32 -28.12
N ARG A 332 14.91 10.19 -28.14
CA ARG A 332 14.67 9.04 -27.27
C ARG A 332 15.08 9.32 -25.81
N SER A 333 16.34 9.73 -25.57
CA SER A 333 16.84 9.98 -24.21
C SER A 333 16.12 11.15 -23.55
N THR A 334 15.81 12.21 -24.31
CA THR A 334 15.00 13.34 -23.81
C THR A 334 13.59 12.91 -23.45
N ALA A 335 12.94 12.06 -24.26
CA ALA A 335 11.60 11.57 -23.97
C ALA A 335 11.54 10.72 -22.70
N TYR A 336 12.54 9.86 -22.48
CA TYR A 336 12.63 9.05 -21.25
C TYR A 336 12.94 9.91 -20.03
N LEU A 337 13.82 10.91 -20.18
CA LEU A 337 14.12 11.87 -19.11
C LEU A 337 12.90 12.69 -18.72
N LEU A 338 12.16 13.20 -19.72
CA LEU A 338 10.91 13.93 -19.49
C LEU A 338 9.88 13.03 -18.79
N TYR A 339 9.73 11.79 -19.26
CA TYR A 339 8.85 10.81 -18.64
C TYR A 339 9.19 10.58 -17.15
N ALA A 340 10.47 10.35 -16.82
CA ALA A 340 10.93 10.17 -15.44
C ALA A 340 10.73 11.42 -14.56
N ALA A 341 11.03 12.60 -15.11
CA ALA A 341 10.88 13.87 -14.40
C ALA A 341 9.41 14.14 -14.07
N VAL A 342 8.52 14.05 -15.07
CA VAL A 342 7.08 14.24 -14.88
C VAL A 342 6.50 13.18 -13.94
N ALA A 343 6.93 11.92 -14.04
CA ALA A 343 6.53 10.86 -13.11
C ALA A 343 6.90 11.18 -11.66
N THR A 344 8.06 11.80 -11.43
CA THR A 344 8.50 12.26 -10.10
C THR A 344 7.64 13.42 -9.61
N VAL A 345 7.36 14.40 -10.47
CA VAL A 345 6.49 15.55 -10.13
C VAL A 345 5.08 15.09 -9.76
N VAL A 346 4.51 14.14 -10.52
CA VAL A 346 3.21 13.52 -10.20
C VAL A 346 3.21 12.94 -8.79
N TRP A 347 4.25 12.16 -8.43
CA TRP A 347 4.36 11.59 -7.09
C TRP A 347 4.43 12.68 -6.01
N VAL A 348 5.28 13.71 -6.20
CA VAL A 348 5.40 14.84 -5.26
C VAL A 348 4.06 15.53 -5.05
N LEU A 349 3.35 15.86 -6.13
CA LEU A 349 2.06 16.55 -6.06
C LEU A 349 0.99 15.71 -5.33
N LEU A 350 0.94 14.39 -5.56
CA LEU A 350 -0.03 13.51 -4.91
C LEU A 350 0.28 13.31 -3.43
N VAL A 351 1.54 13.10 -3.08
CA VAL A 351 1.97 13.02 -1.67
C VAL A 351 1.70 14.34 -0.96
N ALA A 352 2.10 15.48 -1.54
CA ALA A 352 1.83 16.80 -0.97
C ALA A 352 0.32 17.04 -0.78
N SER A 353 -0.51 16.60 -1.73
CA SER A 353 -1.97 16.68 -1.60
C SER A 353 -2.50 15.88 -0.40
N ALA A 354 -1.91 14.73 -0.07
CA ALA A 354 -2.32 13.92 1.08
C ALA A 354 -1.95 14.59 2.41
N PHE A 355 -0.76 15.20 2.49
CA PHE A 355 -0.35 15.99 3.67
C PHE A 355 -1.25 17.22 3.88
N LEU A 356 -1.53 17.96 2.80
CA LEU A 356 -2.41 19.13 2.84
C LEU A 356 -3.86 18.75 3.22
N ALA A 357 -4.37 17.65 2.67
CA ALA A 357 -5.69 17.15 3.03
C ALA A 357 -5.75 16.79 4.53
N HIS A 358 -4.75 16.08 5.05
CA HIS A 358 -4.68 15.75 6.49
C HIS A 358 -4.62 17.01 7.37
N TYR A 359 -3.85 18.02 6.95
CA TYR A 359 -3.80 19.31 7.64
C TYR A 359 -5.13 20.06 7.63
N ALA A 360 -5.86 20.03 6.50
CA ALA A 360 -7.15 20.68 6.37
C ALA A 360 -8.22 20.08 7.33
N ILE A 361 -8.14 18.78 7.62
CA ILE A 361 -9.11 18.03 8.42
C ILE A 361 -8.78 18.04 9.94
N SER A 362 -7.73 18.76 10.36
CA SER A 362 -7.27 18.73 11.75
C SER A 362 -8.35 19.15 12.77
N PRO A 363 -8.71 18.30 13.76
CA PRO A 363 -9.72 18.62 14.79
C PRO A 363 -9.33 19.76 15.75
N ARG A 364 -8.08 20.26 15.67
CA ARG A 364 -7.62 21.41 16.47
C ARG A 364 -8.00 22.76 15.86
N ALA A 365 -8.61 22.77 14.68
CA ALA A 365 -9.27 23.96 14.16
C ALA A 365 -10.50 24.22 15.05
N GLY A 366 -10.39 25.17 15.98
CA GLY A 366 -11.56 25.66 16.70
C GLY A 366 -12.65 26.17 15.73
N PRO A 367 -13.84 26.57 16.24
CA PRO A 367 -15.00 26.93 15.41
C PRO A 367 -14.77 28.09 14.42
N ARG A 368 -13.61 28.75 14.46
CA ARG A 368 -13.12 29.61 13.38
C ARG A 368 -12.25 28.78 12.43
N HIS A 369 -12.85 28.30 11.35
CA HIS A 369 -12.11 27.82 10.17
C HIS A 369 -11.17 28.94 9.68
N SER A 370 -9.92 28.89 10.13
CA SER A 370 -8.89 29.81 9.69
C SER A 370 -8.68 29.70 8.18
N THR A 371 -8.47 30.83 7.50
CA THR A 371 -8.28 30.91 6.04
C THR A 371 -7.24 29.90 5.52
N TYR A 372 -6.24 29.57 6.35
CA TYR A 372 -5.22 28.57 6.04
C TYR A 372 -5.76 27.14 5.83
N HIS A 373 -6.78 26.70 6.58
CA HIS A 373 -7.37 25.37 6.40
C HIS A 373 -8.13 25.27 5.07
N LYS A 374 -8.90 26.32 4.73
CA LYS A 374 -9.60 26.40 3.43
C LYS A 374 -8.61 26.48 2.27
N ALA A 375 -7.53 27.24 2.41
CA ALA A 375 -6.47 27.29 1.41
C ALA A 375 -5.81 25.91 1.23
N ALA A 376 -5.47 25.22 2.32
CA ALA A 376 -4.90 23.87 2.25
C ALA A 376 -5.85 22.87 1.58
N GLU A 377 -7.16 22.96 1.87
CA GLU A 377 -8.18 22.15 1.21
C GLU A 377 -8.17 22.37 -0.32
N HIS A 378 -8.32 23.63 -0.77
CA HIS A 378 -8.34 23.95 -2.19
C HIS A 378 -7.03 23.58 -2.90
N ILE A 379 -5.87 23.86 -2.29
CA ILE A 379 -4.57 23.49 -2.84
C ILE A 379 -4.45 21.97 -2.94
N SER A 380 -4.92 21.22 -1.94
CA SER A 380 -4.88 19.75 -1.99
C SER A 380 -5.70 19.18 -3.15
N ILE A 381 -6.89 19.74 -3.40
CA ILE A 381 -7.76 19.33 -4.51
C ILE A 381 -7.11 19.68 -5.84
N TYR A 382 -6.54 20.89 -5.96
CA TYR A 382 -5.86 21.33 -7.18
C TYR A 382 -4.63 20.46 -7.50
N CYS A 383 -3.72 20.27 -6.53
CA CYS A 383 -2.53 19.42 -6.70
C CYS A 383 -2.90 18.01 -7.14
N ARG A 384 -3.96 17.43 -6.55
CA ARG A 384 -4.43 16.08 -6.90
C ARG A 384 -4.98 16.00 -8.32
N ARG A 385 -5.83 16.95 -8.72
CA ARG A 385 -6.39 17.00 -10.08
C ARG A 385 -5.29 17.23 -11.12
N ALA A 386 -4.38 18.17 -10.86
CA ALA A 386 -3.24 18.46 -11.71
C ALA A 386 -2.33 17.23 -11.86
N ALA A 387 -2.03 16.53 -10.76
CA ALA A 387 -1.19 15.34 -10.81
C ALA A 387 -1.84 14.18 -11.59
N LYS A 388 -3.14 13.96 -11.45
CA LYS A 388 -3.86 12.93 -12.24
C LYS A 388 -3.88 13.26 -13.73
N LEU A 389 -4.06 14.54 -14.08
CA LEU A 389 -3.98 15.00 -15.47
C LEU A 389 -2.56 14.79 -16.01
N LEU A 390 -1.54 15.25 -15.29
CA LEU A 390 -0.14 15.05 -15.65
C LEU A 390 0.21 13.56 -15.79
N ALA A 391 -0.23 12.69 -14.88
CA ALA A 391 -0.01 11.26 -14.97
C ALA A 391 -0.64 10.64 -16.22
N THR A 392 -1.85 11.09 -16.58
CA THR A 392 -2.55 10.64 -17.79
C THR A 392 -1.81 11.09 -19.04
N LEU A 393 -1.40 12.36 -19.11
CA LEU A 393 -0.60 12.89 -20.21
C LEU A 393 0.76 12.19 -20.30
N ASN A 394 1.42 11.93 -19.16
CA ASN A 394 2.71 11.23 -19.11
C ASN A 394 2.61 9.76 -19.54
N SER A 395 1.49 9.11 -19.23
CA SER A 395 1.17 7.75 -19.72
C SER A 395 0.99 7.73 -21.23
N VAL A 396 0.22 8.68 -21.77
CA VAL A 396 0.02 8.80 -23.22
C VAL A 396 1.35 9.13 -23.90
N TRP A 397 2.15 10.03 -23.33
CA TRP A 397 3.47 10.39 -23.83
C TRP A 397 4.37 9.17 -24.00
N ILE A 398 4.53 8.35 -22.96
CA ILE A 398 5.44 7.21 -23.06
C ILE A 398 4.93 6.15 -24.06
N VAL A 399 3.61 5.90 -24.11
CA VAL A 399 3.03 4.96 -25.08
C VAL A 399 3.23 5.45 -26.51
N VAL A 400 2.95 6.74 -26.79
CA VAL A 400 3.15 7.34 -28.11
C VAL A 400 4.62 7.29 -28.51
N MET A 401 5.54 7.65 -27.61
CA MET A 401 6.97 7.60 -27.90
C MET A 401 7.45 6.19 -28.23
N LEU A 402 6.92 5.16 -27.55
CA LEU A 402 7.22 3.76 -27.88
C LEU A 402 6.65 3.34 -29.23
N LEU A 403 5.44 3.75 -29.59
CA LEU A 403 4.87 3.49 -30.91
C LEU A 403 5.69 4.16 -32.02
N LEU A 404 6.11 5.41 -31.81
CA LEU A 404 7.00 6.13 -32.74
C LEU A 404 8.38 5.46 -32.86
N GLN A 405 8.87 4.86 -31.78
CA GLN A 405 10.12 4.12 -31.78
C GLN A 405 10.00 2.78 -32.53
N PHE A 406 8.94 2.00 -32.29
CA PHE A 406 8.73 0.72 -32.98
C PHE A 406 8.37 0.87 -34.47
N SER A 407 7.77 2.00 -34.86
CA SER A 407 7.51 2.33 -36.26
C SER A 407 8.73 2.85 -37.02
N GLY A 408 9.87 3.03 -36.35
CA GLY A 408 11.07 3.64 -36.95
C GLY A 408 10.93 5.15 -37.21
N PHE A 409 9.87 5.81 -36.72
CA PHE A 409 9.67 7.24 -36.93
C PHE A 409 10.81 8.07 -36.32
N LEU A 410 11.40 7.59 -35.22
CA LEU A 410 12.52 8.23 -34.54
C LEU A 410 13.87 7.98 -35.23
N ASP A 411 13.96 7.17 -36.29
CA ASP A 411 15.20 6.91 -37.04
C ASP A 411 15.48 7.98 -38.12
N ARG A 412 14.94 9.18 -37.93
CA ARG A 412 15.22 10.34 -38.80
C ARG A 412 16.51 11.01 -38.35
N CYS A 413 17.24 11.65 -39.28
CA CYS A 413 18.48 12.37 -38.97
C CYS A 413 18.32 13.35 -37.80
N TYR A 414 17.19 14.06 -37.68
CA TYR A 414 16.97 14.96 -36.55
C TYR A 414 17.07 14.26 -35.18
N CYS A 415 16.55 13.04 -35.07
CA CYS A 415 16.51 12.29 -33.82
C CYS A 415 17.74 11.40 -33.61
N ASN A 416 18.34 10.87 -34.68
CA ASN A 416 19.56 10.06 -34.61
C ASN A 416 20.83 10.90 -34.44
N SER A 417 20.82 12.16 -34.88
CA SER A 417 21.95 13.08 -34.73
C SER A 417 21.97 13.86 -33.41
N ASP A 418 21.06 13.54 -32.49
CA ASP A 418 20.96 14.17 -31.18
C ASP A 418 20.92 15.71 -31.21
N VAL A 419 20.16 16.25 -32.17
CA VAL A 419 20.04 17.70 -32.40
C VAL A 419 19.56 18.46 -31.16
N ILE A 420 18.74 17.83 -30.31
CA ILE A 420 18.22 18.46 -29.09
C ILE A 420 19.36 18.80 -28.12
N GLY A 421 20.32 17.89 -27.91
CA GLY A 421 21.45 18.08 -27.00
C GLY A 421 22.64 18.79 -27.65
N LEU A 422 22.94 18.47 -28.92
CA LEU A 422 24.15 18.93 -29.60
C LEU A 422 23.93 20.23 -30.41
N GLY A 423 22.68 20.55 -30.75
CA GLY A 423 22.31 21.73 -31.54
C GLY A 423 23.05 21.77 -32.87
N ARG A 424 23.80 22.84 -33.12
CA ARG A 424 24.60 23.01 -34.35
C ARG A 424 25.77 22.03 -34.49
N ARG A 425 26.15 21.33 -33.41
CA ARG A 425 27.22 20.32 -33.38
C ARG A 425 26.70 18.90 -33.57
N ALA A 426 25.41 18.75 -33.89
CA ALA A 426 24.81 17.47 -34.20
C ALA A 426 25.51 16.82 -35.42
N TYR A 427 25.70 15.51 -35.36
CA TYR A 427 26.33 14.72 -36.42
C TYR A 427 25.56 13.43 -36.59
N ASP A 428 25.70 12.72 -37.71
CA ASP A 428 25.10 11.40 -37.90
C ASP A 428 26.21 10.37 -38.05
N VAL A 429 26.02 9.18 -37.48
CA VAL A 429 27.01 8.09 -37.55
C VAL A 429 26.56 7.11 -38.61
N MET A 430 27.18 7.19 -39.79
CA MET A 430 26.89 6.29 -40.92
C MET A 430 27.59 4.94 -40.77
N VAL A 431 28.74 4.91 -40.08
CA VAL A 431 29.55 3.73 -39.82
C VAL A 431 30.08 3.85 -38.41
N LEU A 432 29.85 2.85 -37.55
CA LEU A 432 30.44 2.83 -36.22
C LEU A 432 31.95 2.57 -36.32
N LEU A 433 32.76 3.41 -35.68
CA LEU A 433 34.20 3.16 -35.61
C LEU A 433 34.49 2.13 -34.53
N PRO A 434 35.56 1.33 -34.67
CA PRO A 434 36.01 0.41 -33.62
C PRO A 434 36.26 1.07 -32.26
N SER A 435 36.53 2.38 -32.23
CA SER A 435 36.68 3.19 -31.01
C SER A 435 35.38 3.47 -30.27
N ASP A 436 34.23 3.43 -30.97
CA ASP A 436 32.91 3.78 -30.39
C ASP A 436 32.28 2.57 -29.69
N ILE A 437 32.58 1.37 -30.18
CA ILE A 437 32.01 0.10 -29.73
C ILE A 437 32.29 -0.17 -28.24
N PRO A 438 33.52 0.00 -27.69
CA PRO A 438 33.79 -0.29 -26.28
C PRO A 438 32.98 0.59 -25.33
N ASN A 439 32.87 1.89 -25.62
CA ASN A 439 32.15 2.84 -24.79
C ASN A 439 30.64 2.60 -24.83
N MET A 440 30.09 2.38 -26.03
CA MET A 440 28.68 2.01 -26.20
C MET A 440 28.35 0.72 -25.44
N LYS A 441 29.16 -0.32 -25.62
CA LYS A 441 28.99 -1.61 -24.94
C LYS A 441 29.06 -1.46 -23.42
N ALA A 442 30.03 -0.70 -22.91
CA ALA A 442 30.16 -0.44 -21.48
C ALA A 442 28.92 0.27 -20.90
N ALA A 443 28.40 1.28 -21.61
CA ALA A 443 27.19 1.97 -21.19
C ALA A 443 25.95 1.07 -21.23
N TRP A 444 25.84 0.22 -22.26
CA TRP A 444 24.74 -0.74 -22.37
C TRP A 444 24.75 -1.76 -21.23
N VAL A 445 25.92 -2.36 -20.97
CA VAL A 445 26.11 -3.28 -19.84
C VAL A 445 25.76 -2.58 -18.52
N SER A 446 26.24 -1.34 -18.33
CA SER A 446 25.99 -0.58 -17.10
C SER A 446 24.51 -0.25 -16.92
N GLY A 447 23.81 0.18 -17.97
CA GLY A 447 22.39 0.51 -17.92
C GLY A 447 21.50 -0.71 -17.68
N ILE A 448 21.80 -1.84 -18.32
CA ILE A 448 21.10 -3.12 -18.08
C ILE A 448 21.37 -3.60 -16.66
N LEU A 449 22.63 -3.61 -16.22
CA LEU A 449 23.01 -4.06 -14.89
C LEU A 449 22.33 -3.22 -13.80
N LEU A 450 22.31 -1.89 -13.96
CA LEU A 450 21.63 -0.98 -13.04
C LEU A 450 20.13 -1.33 -12.93
N ALA A 451 19.44 -1.46 -14.06
CA ALA A 451 18.01 -1.73 -14.06
C ALA A 451 17.66 -3.11 -13.49
N VAL A 452 18.41 -4.16 -13.88
CA VAL A 452 18.18 -5.54 -13.42
C VAL A 452 18.53 -5.70 -11.94
N VAL A 453 19.72 -5.25 -11.50
CA VAL A 453 20.16 -5.41 -10.11
C VAL A 453 19.24 -4.63 -9.18
N CYS A 454 18.89 -3.39 -9.50
CA CYS A 454 17.96 -2.63 -8.66
C CYS A 454 16.57 -3.25 -8.60
N THR A 455 16.08 -3.83 -9.70
CA THR A 455 14.81 -4.56 -9.73
C THR A 455 14.83 -5.78 -8.80
N ILE A 456 15.91 -6.58 -8.86
CA ILE A 456 16.10 -7.75 -7.98
C ILE A 456 16.22 -7.31 -6.52
N VAL A 457 17.06 -6.32 -6.22
CA VAL A 457 17.24 -5.79 -4.87
C VAL A 457 15.93 -5.26 -4.30
N TRP A 458 15.12 -4.58 -5.12
CA TRP A 458 13.82 -4.08 -4.69
C TRP A 458 12.82 -5.21 -4.41
N LEU A 459 12.80 -6.26 -5.25
CA LEU A 459 12.02 -7.48 -5.00
C LEU A 459 12.43 -8.18 -3.70
N LEU A 460 13.73 -8.36 -3.48
CA LEU A 460 14.26 -8.94 -2.25
C LEU A 460 13.88 -8.09 -1.04
N PHE A 461 14.03 -6.77 -1.15
CA PHE A 461 13.60 -5.83 -0.12
C PHE A 461 12.12 -5.97 0.22
N LEU A 462 11.23 -6.05 -0.77
CA LEU A 462 9.80 -6.29 -0.49
C LEU A 462 9.58 -7.61 0.24
N ASN A 463 10.15 -8.71 -0.26
CA ASN A 463 9.98 -10.03 0.34
C ASN A 463 10.50 -10.09 1.78
N LEU A 464 11.61 -9.39 2.09
CA LEU A 464 12.15 -9.26 3.45
C LEU A 464 11.28 -8.39 4.37
N MET A 465 10.46 -7.51 3.80
CA MET A 465 9.57 -6.64 4.56
C MET A 465 8.17 -7.21 4.78
N VAL A 466 7.79 -8.26 4.04
CA VAL A 466 6.55 -9.01 4.30
C VAL A 466 6.80 -9.95 5.50
N ASP A 467 6.42 -9.50 6.70
CA ASP A 467 6.49 -10.34 7.89
C ASP A 467 5.36 -11.40 7.85
N PRO A 468 5.61 -12.67 8.25
CA PRO A 468 4.55 -13.67 8.37
C PRO A 468 3.56 -13.20 9.43
N LEU A 469 2.28 -13.15 9.04
CA LEU A 469 1.22 -12.76 9.95
C LEU A 469 1.15 -13.73 11.15
N PRO A 470 0.89 -13.24 12.37
CA PRO A 470 0.79 -14.09 13.55
C PRO A 470 -0.37 -15.08 13.39
N ARG A 471 -0.14 -16.36 13.71
CA ARG A 471 -1.22 -17.36 13.73
C ARG A 471 -2.06 -17.13 14.98
N PRO A 472 -3.39 -17.01 14.87
CA PRO A 472 -4.23 -16.87 16.05
C PRO A 472 -4.12 -18.13 16.92
N HIS A 473 -4.11 -17.96 18.24
CA HIS A 473 -4.23 -19.07 19.17
C HIS A 473 -5.64 -19.65 19.04
N THR A 474 -5.78 -20.75 18.30
CA THR A 474 -7.02 -21.51 18.26
C THR A 474 -7.30 -22.01 19.67
N ARG A 475 -8.42 -21.55 20.27
CA ARG A 475 -8.98 -22.20 21.46
C ARG A 475 -9.35 -23.61 21.04
N LEU A 476 -8.54 -24.60 21.42
CA LEU A 476 -9.01 -25.98 21.47
C LEU A 476 -10.10 -26.01 22.54
N SER A 477 -11.35 -25.93 22.13
CA SER A 477 -12.49 -26.23 23.00
C SER A 477 -12.34 -27.68 23.48
N PRO A 478 -12.25 -27.94 24.80
CA PRO A 478 -12.28 -29.31 25.32
C PRO A 478 -13.74 -29.73 25.46
N SER A 479 -14.43 -30.00 24.35
CA SER A 479 -15.79 -30.56 24.38
C SER A 479 -16.22 -31.08 23.00
N GLY A 480 -16.15 -32.39 22.79
CA GLY A 480 -16.83 -33.04 21.66
C GLY A 480 -16.21 -34.35 21.24
N ARG A 481 -16.56 -35.44 21.94
CA ARG A 481 -16.24 -36.83 21.57
C ARG A 481 -16.59 -37.12 20.12
N GLY A 482 -15.63 -37.71 19.41
CA GLY A 482 -15.86 -38.78 18.43
C GLY A 482 -16.74 -38.45 17.23
N VAL A 483 -16.14 -37.96 16.15
CA VAL A 483 -16.64 -38.25 14.81
C VAL A 483 -15.51 -38.83 13.98
N LYS A 484 -15.75 -40.07 13.52
CA LYS A 484 -14.85 -40.94 12.77
C LYS A 484 -14.24 -40.23 11.55
N ARG A 485 -12.91 -40.30 11.49
CA ARG A 485 -12.08 -40.22 10.30
C ARG A 485 -12.70 -41.09 9.19
N ARG A 486 -13.07 -40.49 8.06
CA ARG A 486 -13.46 -41.22 6.85
C ARG A 486 -12.46 -40.86 5.77
N ASP A 487 -11.64 -41.84 5.43
CA ASP A 487 -10.70 -41.80 4.32
C ASP A 487 -11.45 -41.56 2.99
N ARG A 488 -10.89 -40.68 2.15
CA ARG A 488 -11.11 -40.65 0.69
C ARG A 488 -9.92 -39.94 0.04
N ILE A 489 -8.95 -40.70 -0.43
CA ILE A 489 -8.78 -41.18 -1.82
C ILE A 489 -8.13 -40.11 -2.72
N THR A 490 -6.87 -40.40 -3.01
CA THR A 490 -6.07 -40.06 -4.19
C THR A 490 -6.82 -40.13 -5.51
N THR A 491 -6.72 -39.07 -6.31
CA THR A 491 -6.60 -39.06 -7.79
C THR A 491 -6.10 -37.65 -8.15
N ALA A 492 -4.86 -37.49 -8.60
CA ALA A 492 -4.46 -37.52 -10.02
C ALA A 492 -5.22 -36.45 -10.83
N TRP A 493 -4.56 -35.31 -11.08
CA TRP A 493 -4.25 -34.68 -12.37
C TRP A 493 -3.33 -33.49 -12.12
#